data_AF-A0A1V6J5H2-F1
#
_entry.id   AF-A0A1V6J5H2-F1
#
_cell.length_a   1.000
_cell.length_b   1.000
_cell.length_c   1.000
_cell.angle_alpha   90.00
_cell.angle_beta   90.00
_cell.angle_gamma   90.00
#
_symmetry.space_group_name_H-M   'P 1'
#
loop_
_entity.id
_entity.type
_entity.pdbx_description
1 polymer ?
#
loop_
_entity_poly.entity_id
_entity_poly.type
_entity_poly.pdbx_seq_one_letter_code
_entity_poly.pdbx_strand_id
1 'polypeptide(L)'
;MGVYIQAAAQISVQNPLCDDWLDNPIQYQVPYQRSLEPDYKKFLDPVASRRMGRILKRAIATSVTVAGSSGITNPDAIIVGTGLGCIETTEKFLLALVQEGEEFLQPTNFINSTHNTIASHIAVHMKCNGYNSTYVHLGVSFESALLDAFMQFQLGRIHTALVGGHDEMIPNYFKILDKVGFWEGKMASECAVSFMLGDTPCRNPMARIREVVMLHNATAQREEEVINQVCERMETARNDWDTLPTVKPVFGESFTSQAFEMYAAAVKMQRGLIADNILLTNHYRGTETSLIFLSKC
;
A
#
# COMPACT_ATOMS: atom_id res chain seq x y z
N MET A 1 7.46 21.68 1.43
CA MET A 1 7.25 21.43 -0.02
C MET A 1 5.89 20.77 -0.22
N GLY A 2 5.23 20.96 -1.37
CA GLY A 2 3.99 20.21 -1.66
C GLY A 2 4.30 18.74 -1.95
N VAL A 3 3.38 17.84 -1.64
CA VAL A 3 3.47 16.41 -2.01
C VAL A 3 2.14 16.02 -2.62
N TYR A 4 2.13 15.62 -3.89
CA TYR A 4 0.93 15.39 -4.67
C TYR A 4 0.89 13.94 -5.15
N ILE A 5 -0.29 13.32 -5.04
CA ILE A 5 -0.57 12.03 -5.66
C ILE A 5 -0.82 12.26 -7.14
N GLN A 6 0.16 11.91 -7.96
CA GLN A 6 0.11 12.09 -9.42
C GLN A 6 -0.78 11.03 -10.07
N ALA A 7 -0.68 9.80 -9.57
CA ALA A 7 -1.44 8.65 -10.00
C ALA A 7 -1.46 7.58 -8.90
N ALA A 8 -2.49 6.75 -8.90
CA ALA A 8 -2.61 5.59 -8.02
C ALA A 8 -3.23 4.42 -8.79
N ALA A 9 -2.84 3.20 -8.44
CA ALA A 9 -3.39 1.98 -9.04
C ALA A 9 -3.48 0.88 -8.00
N GLN A 10 -4.51 0.03 -8.12
CA GLN A 10 -4.76 -1.08 -7.21
C GLN A 10 -4.92 -2.41 -7.93
N ILE A 11 -4.50 -3.49 -7.26
CA ILE A 11 -4.94 -4.86 -7.52
C ILE A 11 -5.43 -5.42 -6.18
N SER A 12 -6.64 -5.94 -6.16
CA SER A 12 -7.34 -6.36 -4.94
C SER A 12 -8.36 -7.45 -5.28
N VAL A 13 -9.30 -7.73 -4.37
CA VAL A 13 -10.48 -8.56 -4.66
C VAL A 13 -11.45 -7.91 -5.65
N GLN A 14 -11.25 -6.64 -6.01
CA GLN A 14 -12.03 -5.93 -7.03
C GLN A 14 -11.36 -6.04 -8.41
N ASN A 15 -12.06 -5.61 -9.47
CA ASN A 15 -11.49 -5.57 -10.82
C ASN A 15 -10.12 -4.84 -10.80
N PRO A 16 -9.05 -5.44 -11.33
CA PRO A 16 -7.70 -4.93 -11.17
C PRO A 16 -7.44 -3.74 -12.11
N LEU A 17 -6.65 -2.77 -11.63
CA LEU A 17 -6.16 -1.63 -12.41
C LEU A 17 -7.27 -0.74 -12.99
N CYS A 18 -8.43 -0.71 -12.35
CA CYS A 18 -9.52 0.21 -12.64
C CYS A 18 -10.26 0.61 -11.36
N ASP A 19 -11.20 1.55 -11.52
CA ASP A 19 -12.00 2.11 -10.42
C ASP A 19 -13.45 1.60 -10.44
N ASP A 20 -13.74 0.48 -11.11
CA ASP A 20 -15.10 -0.06 -11.25
C ASP A 20 -15.77 -0.34 -9.90
N TRP A 21 -14.97 -0.60 -8.86
CA TRP A 21 -15.41 -0.81 -7.47
C TRP A 21 -16.23 0.34 -6.90
N LEU A 22 -16.12 1.54 -7.48
CA LEU A 22 -16.88 2.72 -7.04
C LEU A 22 -18.38 2.56 -7.36
N ASP A 23 -18.69 2.05 -8.55
CA ASP A 23 -20.05 1.95 -9.07
C ASP A 23 -20.58 0.51 -8.99
N ASN A 24 -19.70 -0.47 -9.19
CA ASN A 24 -20.02 -1.89 -9.30
C ASN A 24 -19.07 -2.75 -8.44
N PRO A 25 -19.08 -2.59 -7.09
CA PRO A 25 -18.24 -3.40 -6.22
C PRO A 25 -18.65 -4.88 -6.26
N ILE A 26 -17.67 -5.76 -6.43
CA ILE A 26 -17.84 -7.21 -6.33
C ILE A 26 -18.01 -7.57 -4.86
N GLN A 27 -19.09 -8.29 -4.54
CA GLN A 27 -19.40 -8.71 -3.18
C GLN A 27 -18.93 -10.15 -2.93
N TYR A 28 -18.39 -10.38 -1.75
CA TYR A 28 -17.89 -11.67 -1.30
C TYR A 28 -18.55 -12.07 0.01
N GLN A 29 -18.96 -13.33 0.11
CA GLN A 29 -19.50 -13.95 1.33
C GLN A 29 -18.64 -15.13 1.75
N VAL A 30 -17.33 -14.88 1.83
CA VAL A 30 -16.32 -15.85 2.23
C VAL A 30 -15.39 -15.20 3.25
N PRO A 31 -14.78 -15.98 4.16
CA PRO A 31 -13.92 -15.42 5.20
C PRO A 31 -12.54 -15.01 4.65
N TYR A 32 -12.16 -15.50 3.46
CA TYR A 32 -10.90 -15.19 2.79
C TYR A 32 -11.06 -15.21 1.27
N GLN A 33 -10.52 -14.19 0.60
CA GLN A 33 -10.50 -14.07 -0.85
C GLN A 33 -9.15 -13.52 -1.34
N ARG A 34 -8.58 -14.14 -2.37
CA ARG A 34 -7.37 -13.64 -3.05
C ARG A 34 -7.70 -12.55 -4.06
N SER A 35 -6.70 -11.74 -4.41
CA SER A 35 -6.86 -10.71 -5.44
C SER A 35 -7.26 -11.30 -6.80
N LEU A 36 -8.02 -10.53 -7.58
CA LEU A 36 -8.27 -10.77 -9.00
C LEU A 36 -7.04 -10.33 -9.80
N GLU A 37 -6.39 -11.28 -10.46
CA GLU A 37 -5.13 -11.06 -11.14
C GLU A 37 -5.36 -10.46 -12.55
N PRO A 38 -4.67 -9.37 -12.95
CA PRO A 38 -4.75 -8.84 -14.31
C PRO A 38 -3.98 -9.72 -15.31
N ASP A 39 -4.13 -9.42 -16.61
CA ASP A 39 -3.25 -10.01 -17.64
C ASP A 39 -1.83 -9.44 -17.53
N TYR A 40 -0.93 -10.22 -16.92
CA TYR A 40 0.45 -9.84 -16.71
C TYR A 40 1.30 -9.70 -17.97
N LYS A 41 0.85 -10.19 -19.14
CA LYS A 41 1.61 -10.06 -20.39
C LYS A 41 1.85 -8.60 -20.79
N LYS A 42 1.03 -7.68 -20.30
CA LYS A 42 1.16 -6.23 -20.54
C LYS A 42 2.27 -5.59 -19.72
N PHE A 43 2.71 -6.24 -18.64
CA PHE A 43 3.64 -5.67 -17.65
C PHE A 43 4.94 -6.46 -17.56
N LEU A 44 4.93 -7.75 -17.87
CA LEU A 44 6.04 -8.65 -17.62
C LEU A 44 6.30 -9.56 -18.81
N ASP A 45 7.59 -9.79 -19.09
CA ASP A 45 8.01 -10.87 -19.98
C ASP A 45 7.44 -12.23 -19.48
N PRO A 46 6.85 -13.06 -20.36
CA PRO A 46 6.24 -14.32 -19.95
C PRO A 46 7.19 -15.29 -19.24
N VAL A 47 8.48 -15.31 -19.58
CA VAL A 47 9.47 -16.19 -18.96
C VAL A 47 9.82 -15.68 -17.57
N ALA A 48 10.08 -14.38 -17.42
CA ALA A 48 10.34 -13.76 -16.13
C ALA A 48 9.12 -13.91 -15.18
N SER A 49 7.91 -13.67 -15.69
CA SER A 49 6.67 -13.78 -14.90
C SER A 49 6.48 -15.16 -14.29
N ARG A 50 6.83 -16.26 -14.97
CA ARG A 50 6.66 -17.63 -14.42
C ARG A 50 7.49 -17.90 -13.17
N ARG A 51 8.57 -17.14 -12.95
CA ARG A 51 9.49 -17.31 -11.81
C ARG A 51 9.17 -16.37 -10.64
N MET A 52 8.20 -15.48 -10.79
CA MET A 52 7.81 -14.51 -9.78
C MET A 52 6.60 -14.97 -8.97
N GLY A 53 6.64 -14.75 -7.66
CA GLY A 53 5.47 -14.84 -6.78
C GLY A 53 4.40 -13.81 -7.14
N ARG A 54 3.15 -14.04 -6.73
CA ARG A 54 2.01 -13.18 -7.10
C ARG A 54 2.19 -11.75 -6.60
N ILE A 55 2.62 -11.58 -5.35
CA ILE A 55 2.88 -10.24 -4.78
C ILE A 55 3.86 -9.41 -5.64
N LEU A 56 4.92 -10.03 -6.17
CA LEU A 56 5.89 -9.35 -7.03
C LEU A 56 5.28 -8.93 -8.36
N LYS A 57 4.44 -9.79 -8.96
CA LYS A 57 3.75 -9.46 -10.21
C LYS A 57 2.76 -8.31 -10.01
N ARG A 58 1.99 -8.35 -8.92
CA ARG A 58 1.05 -7.30 -8.56
C ARG A 58 1.77 -5.97 -8.35
N ALA A 59 2.84 -5.99 -7.55
CA ALA A 59 3.64 -4.81 -7.25
C ALA A 59 4.24 -4.17 -8.52
N ILE A 60 4.77 -4.97 -9.45
CA ILE A 60 5.26 -4.46 -10.73
C ILE A 60 4.11 -3.92 -11.59
N ALA A 61 2.99 -4.63 -11.70
CA ALA A 61 1.85 -4.20 -12.53
C ALA A 61 1.24 -2.88 -12.04
N THR A 62 1.03 -2.71 -10.72
CA THR A 62 0.57 -1.43 -10.17
C THR A 62 1.60 -0.32 -10.35
N SER A 63 2.89 -0.61 -10.18
CA SER A 63 3.99 0.35 -10.36
C SER A 63 4.10 0.85 -11.80
N VAL A 64 4.07 -0.05 -12.78
CA VAL A 64 4.09 0.30 -14.20
C VAL A 64 2.85 1.09 -14.59
N THR A 65 1.68 0.74 -14.03
CA THR A 65 0.43 1.46 -14.28
C THR A 65 0.52 2.91 -13.79
N VAL A 66 0.99 3.17 -12.56
CA VAL A 66 1.13 4.55 -12.07
C VAL A 66 2.22 5.32 -12.79
N ALA A 67 3.31 4.66 -13.20
CA ALA A 67 4.35 5.28 -14.01
C ALA A 67 3.82 5.73 -15.38
N GLY A 68 3.00 4.89 -16.04
CA GLY A 68 2.35 5.23 -17.30
C GLY A 68 1.35 6.38 -17.17
N SER A 69 0.49 6.34 -16.14
CA SER A 69 -0.53 7.38 -15.90
C SER A 69 0.05 8.73 -15.49
N SER A 70 1.17 8.73 -14.75
CA SER A 70 1.84 9.97 -14.31
C SER A 70 2.85 10.52 -15.32
N GLY A 71 3.35 9.68 -16.23
CA GLY A 71 4.49 10.00 -17.10
C GLY A 71 5.85 9.96 -16.39
N ILE A 72 5.91 9.58 -15.11
CA ILE A 72 7.15 9.48 -14.33
C ILE A 72 7.66 8.04 -14.40
N THR A 73 8.64 7.79 -15.27
CA THR A 73 9.15 6.42 -15.52
C THR A 73 10.34 6.03 -14.66
N ASN A 74 11.04 7.00 -14.06
CA ASN A 74 12.21 6.76 -13.21
C ASN A 74 12.14 7.67 -11.97
N PRO A 75 11.41 7.27 -10.92
CA PRO A 75 11.28 8.06 -9.72
C PRO A 75 12.60 8.12 -8.94
N ASP A 76 12.78 9.15 -8.10
CA ASP A 76 13.98 9.29 -7.26
C ASP A 76 13.99 8.30 -6.10
N ALA A 77 12.82 7.80 -5.70
CA ALA A 77 12.66 6.82 -4.64
C ALA A 77 11.59 5.76 -4.95
N ILE A 78 11.81 4.55 -4.45
CA ILE A 78 10.82 3.46 -4.37
C ILE A 78 10.77 3.03 -2.90
N ILE A 79 9.61 3.22 -2.26
CA ILE A 79 9.44 2.94 -0.83
C ILE A 79 8.19 2.09 -0.65
N VAL A 80 8.36 0.88 -0.12
CA VAL A 80 7.27 -0.10 -0.01
C VAL A 80 6.99 -0.43 1.45
N GLY A 81 5.71 -0.50 1.82
CA GLY A 81 5.24 -1.14 3.04
C GLY A 81 4.71 -2.54 2.75
N THR A 82 5.07 -3.52 3.58
CA THR A 82 4.51 -4.87 3.54
C THR A 82 4.42 -5.45 4.94
N GLY A 83 3.33 -6.15 5.28
CA GLY A 83 3.17 -6.78 6.58
C GLY A 83 3.93 -8.10 6.69
N LEU A 84 3.72 -9.01 5.73
CA LEU A 84 4.32 -10.35 5.74
C LEU A 84 5.28 -10.62 4.57
N GLY A 85 5.45 -9.66 3.66
CA GLY A 85 6.32 -9.80 2.50
C GLY A 85 5.90 -10.97 1.61
N CYS A 86 6.89 -11.67 1.08
CA CYS A 86 6.72 -12.80 0.17
C CYS A 86 6.38 -14.11 0.91
N ILE A 87 5.38 -14.09 1.79
CA ILE A 87 5.02 -15.20 2.68
C ILE A 87 4.69 -16.50 1.92
N GLU A 88 4.15 -16.42 0.70
CA GLU A 88 3.91 -17.61 -0.12
C GLU A 88 5.22 -18.24 -0.60
N THR A 89 6.22 -17.43 -0.91
CA THR A 89 7.56 -17.92 -1.29
C THR A 89 8.28 -18.47 -0.06
N THR A 90 8.15 -17.81 1.09
CA THR A 90 8.68 -18.28 2.37
C THR A 90 8.09 -19.64 2.76
N GLU A 91 6.77 -19.82 2.68
CA GLU A 91 6.12 -21.10 2.98
C GLU A 91 6.63 -22.21 2.06
N LYS A 92 6.69 -21.96 0.75
CA LYS A 92 7.21 -22.95 -0.22
C LYS A 92 8.64 -23.34 0.10
N PHE A 93 9.51 -22.38 0.44
CA PHE A 93 10.90 -22.65 0.81
C PHE A 93 11.00 -23.50 2.07
N LEU A 94 10.27 -23.13 3.14
CA LEU A 94 10.31 -23.86 4.41
C LEU A 94 9.70 -25.27 4.30
N LEU A 95 8.63 -25.45 3.53
CA LEU A 95 8.06 -26.78 3.29
C LEU A 95 9.02 -27.67 2.50
N ALA A 96 9.71 -27.14 1.50
CA ALA A 96 10.74 -27.88 0.77
C ALA A 96 11.88 -28.31 1.71
N LEU A 97 12.33 -27.43 2.60
CA LEU A 97 13.36 -27.77 3.60
C LEU A 97 12.92 -28.92 4.52
N VAL A 98 11.66 -28.91 4.96
CA VAL A 98 11.11 -29.97 5.82
C VAL A 98 10.97 -31.31 5.06
N GLN A 99 10.61 -31.27 3.78
CA GLN A 99 10.34 -32.48 2.98
C GLN A 99 11.58 -33.09 2.35
N GLU A 100 12.50 -32.26 1.88
CA GLU A 100 13.64 -32.64 1.04
C GLU A 100 14.99 -32.46 1.77
N GLY A 101 14.99 -31.90 2.98
CA GLY A 101 16.21 -31.53 3.69
C GLY A 101 16.90 -30.32 3.05
N GLU A 102 18.20 -30.18 3.27
CA GLU A 102 18.99 -29.03 2.81
C GLU A 102 19.56 -29.20 1.38
N GLU A 103 19.40 -30.36 0.74
CA GLU A 103 20.14 -30.71 -0.49
C GLU A 103 19.54 -30.15 -1.80
N PHE A 104 18.21 -30.07 -1.92
CA PHE A 104 17.53 -29.72 -3.19
C PHE A 104 16.80 -28.37 -3.18
N LEU A 105 17.14 -27.52 -2.20
CA LEU A 105 16.55 -26.19 -2.06
C LEU A 105 16.90 -25.28 -3.25
N GLN A 106 15.88 -24.69 -3.84
CA GLN A 106 16.03 -23.73 -4.94
C GLN A 106 16.52 -22.37 -4.40
N PRO A 107 17.73 -21.88 -4.75
CA PRO A 107 18.25 -20.60 -4.25
C PRO A 107 17.34 -19.41 -4.59
N THR A 108 16.66 -19.48 -5.72
CA THR A 108 15.69 -18.47 -6.17
C THR A 108 14.56 -18.24 -5.15
N ASN A 109 14.10 -19.30 -4.48
CA ASN A 109 13.03 -19.19 -3.49
C ASN A 109 13.52 -18.42 -2.25
N PHE A 110 14.74 -18.68 -1.79
CA PHE A 110 15.32 -17.96 -0.67
C PHE A 110 15.55 -16.46 -0.99
N ILE A 111 16.09 -16.16 -2.17
CA ILE A 111 16.30 -14.77 -2.58
C ILE A 111 14.97 -14.01 -2.60
N ASN A 112 13.94 -14.62 -3.17
CA ASN A 112 12.63 -13.99 -3.33
C ASN A 112 11.72 -14.09 -2.09
N SER A 113 12.13 -14.77 -1.00
CA SER A 113 11.34 -14.85 0.24
C SER A 113 11.56 -13.64 1.15
N THR A 114 12.58 -12.83 0.90
CA THR A 114 12.89 -11.65 1.72
C THR A 114 11.92 -10.49 1.42
N HIS A 115 11.51 -9.74 2.44
CA HIS A 115 10.50 -8.67 2.32
C HIS A 115 10.93 -7.55 1.36
N ASN A 116 12.20 -7.16 1.38
CA ASN A 116 12.78 -6.12 0.52
C ASN A 116 12.80 -6.48 -0.97
N THR A 117 12.54 -7.75 -1.30
CA THR A 117 12.41 -8.23 -2.68
C THR A 117 11.36 -7.43 -3.43
N ILE A 118 10.26 -7.01 -2.79
CA ILE A 118 9.18 -6.29 -3.46
C ILE A 118 9.68 -4.97 -4.07
N ALA A 119 10.26 -4.09 -3.24
CA ALA A 119 10.83 -2.82 -3.71
C ALA A 119 12.01 -3.04 -4.68
N SER A 120 12.83 -4.07 -4.45
CA SER A 120 13.97 -4.38 -5.31
C SER A 120 13.54 -4.80 -6.71
N HIS A 121 12.50 -5.63 -6.83
CA HIS A 121 11.98 -6.07 -8.13
C HIS A 121 11.31 -4.93 -8.89
N ILE A 122 10.60 -4.02 -8.21
CA ILE A 122 10.09 -2.80 -8.85
C ILE A 122 11.27 -1.97 -9.40
N ALA A 123 12.31 -1.75 -8.59
CA ALA A 123 13.48 -0.97 -8.99
C ALA A 123 14.21 -1.59 -10.20
N VAL A 124 14.46 -2.90 -10.18
CA VAL A 124 15.09 -3.62 -11.29
C VAL A 124 14.23 -3.54 -12.55
N HIS A 125 12.92 -3.72 -12.43
CA HIS A 125 12.01 -3.67 -13.56
C HIS A 125 11.97 -2.27 -14.20
N MET A 126 11.91 -1.22 -13.38
CA MET A 126 11.86 0.17 -13.82
C MET A 126 13.24 0.77 -14.14
N LYS A 127 14.33 0.02 -13.89
CA LYS A 127 15.72 0.50 -13.97
C LYS A 127 15.98 1.73 -13.08
N CYS A 128 15.30 1.79 -11.95
CA CYS A 128 15.45 2.86 -10.96
C CYS A 128 16.61 2.52 -10.02
N ASN A 129 17.59 3.42 -9.95
CA ASN A 129 18.76 3.30 -9.06
C ASN A 129 18.69 4.31 -7.89
N GLY A 130 17.49 4.86 -7.63
CA GLY A 130 17.24 5.83 -6.58
C GLY A 130 17.15 5.20 -5.19
N TYR A 131 16.65 5.98 -4.23
CA TYR A 131 16.46 5.50 -2.86
C TYR A 131 15.48 4.32 -2.85
N ASN A 132 15.87 3.19 -2.27
CA ASN A 132 15.05 1.98 -2.22
C ASN A 132 14.93 1.49 -0.78
N SER A 133 13.71 1.44 -0.27
CA SER A 133 13.46 1.01 1.11
C SER A 133 12.19 0.17 1.22
N THR A 134 12.17 -0.70 2.23
CA THR A 134 11.01 -1.53 2.55
C THR A 134 10.76 -1.52 4.05
N TYR A 135 9.56 -1.13 4.44
CA TYR A 135 9.09 -1.10 5.81
C TYR A 135 8.25 -2.34 6.11
N VAL A 136 8.55 -2.98 7.24
CA VAL A 136 7.89 -4.22 7.70
C VAL A 136 7.46 -4.09 9.15
N HIS A 137 6.32 -3.46 9.38
CA HIS A 137 5.72 -3.20 10.69
C HIS A 137 4.25 -3.66 10.74
N LEU A 138 3.93 -4.77 10.07
CA LEU A 138 2.57 -5.31 9.97
C LEU A 138 1.57 -4.23 9.53
N GLY A 139 0.61 -3.90 10.40
CA GLY A 139 -0.53 -3.02 10.14
C GLY A 139 -0.20 -1.56 9.84
N VAL A 140 1.03 -1.11 10.11
CA VAL A 140 1.47 0.29 9.89
C VAL A 140 2.62 0.40 8.88
N SER A 141 2.87 -0.66 8.12
CA SER A 141 3.98 -0.72 7.16
C SER A 141 3.84 0.28 6.02
N PHE A 142 2.61 0.47 5.50
CA PHE A 142 2.35 1.41 4.42
C PHE A 142 2.56 2.85 4.87
N GLU A 143 2.09 3.20 6.07
CA GLU A 143 2.20 4.55 6.61
C GLU A 143 3.63 4.88 7.00
N SER A 144 4.40 3.89 7.44
CA SER A 144 5.84 4.03 7.66
C SER A 144 6.56 4.37 6.34
N ALA A 145 6.23 3.67 5.25
CA ALA A 145 6.75 3.96 3.92
C ALA A 145 6.33 5.34 3.40
N LEU A 146 5.08 5.73 3.67
CA LEU A 146 4.57 7.05 3.28
C LEU A 146 5.22 8.18 4.07
N LEU A 147 5.44 7.99 5.37
CA LEU A 147 6.11 8.96 6.24
C LEU A 147 7.56 9.18 5.80
N ASP A 148 8.29 8.12 5.48
CA ASP A 148 9.65 8.23 4.93
C ASP A 148 9.65 9.06 3.64
N ALA A 149 8.81 8.71 2.67
CA ALA A 149 8.68 9.47 1.43
C ALA A 149 8.37 10.96 1.72
N PHE A 150 7.39 11.21 2.57
CA PHE A 150 6.97 12.56 2.95
C PHE A 150 8.13 13.36 3.57
N MET A 151 8.89 12.77 4.50
CA MET A 151 10.07 13.40 5.09
C MET A 151 11.15 13.69 4.06
N GLN A 152 11.42 12.76 3.13
CA GLN A 152 12.42 12.96 2.07
C GLN A 152 12.03 14.13 1.14
N PHE A 153 10.74 14.28 0.82
CA PHE A 153 10.21 15.46 0.12
C PHE A 153 10.39 16.74 0.96
N GLN A 154 10.03 16.74 2.24
CA GLN A 154 10.17 17.94 3.08
C GLN A 154 11.64 18.37 3.24
N LEU A 155 12.58 17.42 3.21
CA LEU A 155 14.01 17.67 3.25
C LEU A 155 14.61 18.06 1.88
N GLY A 156 13.81 18.09 0.80
CA GLY A 156 14.28 18.42 -0.55
C GLY A 156 15.25 17.40 -1.14
N ARG A 157 15.21 16.14 -0.68
CA ARG A 157 16.12 15.07 -1.12
C ARG A 157 15.63 14.32 -2.36
N ILE A 158 14.32 14.37 -2.61
CA ILE A 158 13.64 13.73 -3.73
C ILE A 158 12.57 14.67 -4.30
N HIS A 159 12.29 14.54 -5.59
CA HIS A 159 11.24 15.26 -6.32
C HIS A 159 10.11 14.34 -6.77
N THR A 160 10.37 13.03 -6.83
CA THR A 160 9.41 11.99 -7.19
C THR A 160 9.61 10.73 -6.36
N ALA A 161 8.53 10.05 -6.01
CA ALA A 161 8.59 8.79 -5.28
C ALA A 161 7.48 7.83 -5.72
N LEU A 162 7.82 6.56 -5.90
CA LEU A 162 6.84 5.49 -5.97
C LEU A 162 6.68 4.89 -4.57
N VAL A 163 5.49 5.06 -3.99
CA VAL A 163 5.17 4.55 -2.65
C VAL A 163 4.07 3.50 -2.76
N GLY A 164 4.19 2.37 -2.08
CA GLY A 164 3.19 1.30 -2.20
C GLY A 164 2.98 0.46 -0.96
N GLY A 165 1.78 -0.09 -0.83
CA GLY A 165 1.42 -1.12 0.15
C GLY A 165 1.18 -2.43 -0.58
N HIS A 166 1.95 -3.47 -0.24
CA HIS A 166 1.88 -4.77 -0.91
C HIS A 166 1.86 -5.90 0.12
N ASP A 167 0.83 -6.74 0.06
CA ASP A 167 0.66 -7.92 0.88
C ASP A 167 0.09 -9.09 0.08
N GLU A 168 0.38 -10.29 0.56
CA GLU A 168 -0.25 -11.52 0.15
C GLU A 168 -0.64 -12.35 1.37
N MET A 169 -1.54 -13.28 1.18
CA MET A 169 -2.01 -14.17 2.23
C MET A 169 -2.03 -15.61 1.71
N ILE A 170 -1.66 -16.55 2.59
CA ILE A 170 -1.68 -17.98 2.28
C ILE A 170 -2.75 -18.71 3.12
N PRO A 171 -3.38 -19.76 2.58
CA PRO A 171 -4.46 -20.46 3.28
C PRO A 171 -4.08 -20.98 4.67
N ASN A 172 -2.84 -21.46 4.85
CA ASN A 172 -2.39 -21.99 6.14
C ASN A 172 -2.25 -20.89 7.19
N TYR A 173 -1.64 -19.75 6.84
CA TYR A 173 -1.49 -18.62 7.76
C TYR A 173 -2.84 -17.96 8.04
N PHE A 174 -3.70 -17.82 7.03
CA PHE A 174 -5.07 -17.36 7.20
C PHE A 174 -5.82 -18.19 8.26
N LYS A 175 -5.79 -19.53 8.15
CA LYS A 175 -6.43 -20.44 9.12
C LYS A 175 -5.91 -20.28 10.54
N ILE A 176 -4.63 -19.99 10.72
CA ILE A 176 -4.03 -19.75 12.04
C ILE A 176 -4.58 -18.45 12.63
N LEU A 177 -4.56 -17.37 11.84
CA LEU A 177 -5.08 -16.06 12.25
C LEU A 177 -6.58 -16.09 12.55
N ASP A 178 -7.35 -16.80 11.73
CA ASP A 178 -8.80 -16.96 11.92
C ASP A 178 -9.13 -17.70 13.23
N LYS A 179 -8.40 -18.78 13.54
CA LYS A 179 -8.58 -19.53 14.78
C LYS A 179 -8.32 -18.73 16.05
N VAL A 180 -7.41 -17.75 15.99
CA VAL A 180 -7.11 -16.86 17.14
C VAL A 180 -7.99 -15.61 17.14
N GLY A 181 -8.97 -15.53 16.25
CA GLY A 181 -9.93 -14.43 16.18
C GLY A 181 -9.38 -13.14 15.57
N PHE A 182 -8.24 -13.18 14.87
CA PHE A 182 -7.57 -11.98 14.34
C PHE A 182 -8.46 -11.16 13.40
N TRP A 183 -9.29 -11.82 12.59
CA TRP A 183 -10.13 -11.15 11.60
C TRP A 183 -11.48 -10.68 12.16
N GLU A 184 -11.87 -11.09 13.37
CA GLU A 184 -13.14 -10.71 13.99
C GLU A 184 -14.37 -10.92 13.09
N GLY A 185 -14.35 -11.98 12.26
CA GLY A 185 -15.41 -12.29 11.29
C GLY A 185 -15.39 -11.44 10.00
N LYS A 186 -14.43 -10.53 9.85
CA LYS A 186 -14.22 -9.73 8.64
C LYS A 186 -13.50 -10.56 7.57
N MET A 187 -13.73 -10.24 6.30
CA MET A 187 -13.10 -10.95 5.18
C MET A 187 -11.61 -10.58 5.09
N ALA A 188 -10.74 -11.59 5.19
CA ALA A 188 -9.33 -11.46 4.89
C ALA A 188 -9.09 -11.36 3.38
N SER A 189 -8.09 -10.58 2.98
CA SER A 189 -7.74 -10.31 1.59
C SER A 189 -6.24 -10.06 1.40
N GLU A 190 -5.87 -9.63 0.21
CA GLU A 190 -4.53 -9.26 -0.18
C GLU A 190 -4.51 -7.81 -0.68
N CYS A 191 -3.38 -7.14 -0.56
CA CYS A 191 -3.24 -5.72 -0.93
C CYS A 191 -2.15 -5.54 -1.98
N ALA A 192 -2.45 -4.77 -3.01
CA ALA A 192 -1.41 -4.19 -3.86
C ALA A 192 -1.88 -2.83 -4.36
N VAL A 193 -1.31 -1.79 -3.77
CA VAL A 193 -1.57 -0.40 -4.16
C VAL A 193 -0.24 0.30 -4.36
N SER A 194 -0.11 1.01 -5.47
CA SER A 194 1.03 1.90 -5.72
C SER A 194 0.54 3.32 -5.97
N PHE A 195 1.32 4.29 -5.51
CA PHE A 195 1.13 5.72 -5.71
C PHE A 195 2.39 6.28 -6.34
N MET A 196 2.23 7.05 -7.42
CA MET A 196 3.29 7.95 -7.88
C MET A 196 3.09 9.30 -7.21
N LEU A 197 4.07 9.73 -6.43
CA LEU A 197 4.11 11.02 -5.74
C LEU A 197 5.07 11.97 -6.44
N GLY A 198 4.77 13.27 -6.42
CA GLY A 198 5.69 14.30 -6.87
C GLY A 198 5.54 15.59 -6.06
N ASP A 199 6.58 16.40 -6.05
CA ASP A 199 6.61 17.67 -5.31
C ASP A 199 5.90 18.84 -6.03
N THR A 200 5.63 18.63 -7.31
CA THR A 200 4.95 19.54 -8.23
C THR A 200 3.73 18.82 -8.79
N PRO A 201 2.53 19.42 -8.79
CA PRO A 201 1.33 18.73 -9.29
C PRO A 201 1.42 18.52 -10.81
N CYS A 202 0.93 17.37 -11.30
CA CYS A 202 0.69 17.17 -12.72
C CYS A 202 -0.53 18.00 -13.19
N ARG A 203 -1.00 17.76 -14.42
CA ARG A 203 -2.19 18.45 -14.95
C ARG A 203 -3.47 18.16 -14.18
N ASN A 204 -3.60 16.96 -13.61
CA ASN A 204 -4.80 16.51 -12.90
C ASN A 204 -4.44 15.61 -11.71
N PRO A 205 -3.74 16.13 -10.69
CA PRO A 205 -3.34 15.36 -9.52
C PRO A 205 -4.57 14.85 -8.76
N MET A 206 -4.45 13.70 -8.10
CA MET A 206 -5.58 13.07 -7.41
C MET A 206 -5.89 13.75 -6.07
N ALA A 207 -4.85 14.05 -5.29
CA ALA A 207 -4.92 14.70 -3.99
C ALA A 207 -3.54 15.23 -3.59
N ARG A 208 -3.50 16.12 -2.61
CA ARG A 208 -2.29 16.62 -1.95
C ARG A 208 -2.17 15.98 -0.57
N ILE A 209 -1.01 15.44 -0.26
CA ILE A 209 -0.64 14.96 1.07
C ILE A 209 -0.15 16.16 1.87
N ARG A 210 -0.85 16.47 2.96
CA ARG A 210 -0.61 17.66 3.79
C ARG A 210 0.26 17.36 4.99
N GLU A 211 0.05 16.21 5.61
CA GLU A 211 0.83 15.74 6.76
C GLU A 211 0.68 14.22 6.89
N VAL A 212 1.72 13.57 7.43
CA VAL A 212 1.70 12.16 7.82
C VAL A 212 2.24 12.06 9.25
N VAL A 213 1.47 11.48 10.15
CA VAL A 213 1.85 11.35 11.57
C VAL A 213 1.77 9.90 11.98
N MET A 214 2.75 9.44 12.77
CA MET A 214 2.68 8.18 13.50
C MET A 214 2.84 8.42 14.99
N LEU A 215 2.03 7.73 15.77
CA LEU A 215 1.98 7.79 17.22
C LEU A 215 2.08 6.37 17.80
N HIS A 216 2.80 6.25 18.91
CA HIS A 216 2.96 4.99 19.64
C HIS A 216 2.37 5.14 21.04
N ASN A 217 1.52 4.18 21.44
CA ASN A 217 0.76 4.15 22.69
C ASN A 217 0.05 5.48 23.01
N ALA A 218 -0.52 6.12 21.98
CA ALA A 218 -1.27 7.36 22.16
C ALA A 218 -2.65 7.09 22.77
N THR A 219 -3.01 7.90 23.76
CA THR A 219 -4.39 7.98 24.23
C THR A 219 -5.24 8.76 23.23
N ALA A 220 -6.58 8.58 23.27
CA ALA A 220 -7.49 9.38 22.44
C ALA A 220 -7.32 10.90 22.65
N GLN A 221 -7.02 11.33 23.87
CA GLN A 221 -6.71 12.73 24.16
C GLN A 221 -5.43 13.16 23.44
N ARG A 222 -4.37 12.35 23.49
CA ARG A 222 -3.10 12.66 22.81
C ARG A 222 -3.26 12.70 21.29
N GLU A 223 -4.03 11.78 20.74
CA GLU A 223 -4.37 11.76 19.31
C GLU A 223 -5.06 13.06 18.90
N GLU A 224 -6.11 13.48 19.62
CA GLU A 224 -6.84 14.71 19.33
C GLU A 224 -5.98 15.97 19.54
N GLU A 225 -5.12 16.02 20.55
CA GLU A 225 -4.13 17.09 20.72
C GLU A 225 -3.21 17.22 19.51
N VAL A 226 -2.72 16.10 18.98
CA VAL A 226 -1.83 16.08 17.81
C VAL A 226 -2.59 16.51 16.55
N ILE A 227 -3.83 16.04 16.36
CA ILE A 227 -4.67 16.48 15.24
C ILE A 227 -4.86 18.00 15.30
N ASN A 228 -5.19 18.56 16.46
CA ASN A 228 -5.37 20.01 16.61
C ASN A 228 -4.08 20.79 16.33
N GLN A 229 -2.92 20.31 16.81
CA GLN A 229 -1.62 20.90 16.49
C GLN A 229 -1.31 20.88 14.99
N VAL A 230 -1.66 19.80 14.28
CA VAL A 230 -1.48 19.69 12.83
C VAL A 230 -2.42 20.67 12.12
N CYS A 231 -3.69 20.76 12.54
CA CYS A 231 -4.68 21.69 12.01
C CYS A 231 -4.25 23.16 12.17
N GLU A 232 -3.74 23.54 13.34
CA GLU A 232 -3.18 24.88 13.61
C GLU A 232 -2.02 25.20 12.67
N ARG A 233 -1.06 24.29 12.48
CA ARG A 233 0.07 24.49 11.54
C ARG A 233 -0.38 24.65 10.09
N MET A 234 -1.49 24.02 9.70
CA MET A 234 -2.04 24.09 8.35
C MET A 234 -3.02 25.25 8.16
N GLU A 235 -3.29 26.04 9.21
CA GLU A 235 -4.27 27.13 9.21
C GLU A 235 -5.66 26.68 8.72
N THR A 236 -6.06 25.46 9.09
CA THR A 236 -7.35 24.85 8.70
C THR A 236 -8.05 24.35 9.95
N ALA A 237 -9.33 24.64 10.15
CA ALA A 237 -10.01 24.26 11.38
C ALA A 237 -10.19 22.74 11.47
N ARG A 238 -10.15 22.17 12.69
CA ARG A 238 -10.39 20.73 12.92
C ARG A 238 -11.68 20.23 12.29
N ASN A 239 -12.73 21.05 12.31
CA ASN A 239 -14.06 20.73 11.77
C ASN A 239 -14.10 20.69 10.23
N ASP A 240 -13.06 21.19 9.56
CA ASP A 240 -12.97 21.14 8.09
C ASP A 240 -12.34 19.83 7.60
N TRP A 241 -11.89 18.96 8.52
CA TRP A 241 -11.27 17.66 8.23
C TRP A 241 -12.25 16.52 8.46
N ASP A 242 -12.78 15.97 7.37
CA ASP A 242 -13.74 14.87 7.40
C ASP A 242 -13.05 13.52 7.53
N THR A 243 -13.71 12.60 8.23
CA THR A 243 -13.34 11.18 8.26
C THR A 243 -14.28 10.40 7.36
N LEU A 244 -13.73 9.51 6.53
CA LEU A 244 -14.51 8.68 5.62
C LEU A 244 -14.86 7.33 6.26
N PRO A 245 -16.00 6.71 5.88
CA PRO A 245 -16.24 5.31 6.16
C PRO A 245 -15.14 4.44 5.54
N THR A 246 -14.70 3.42 6.28
CA THR A 246 -13.69 2.46 5.83
C THR A 246 -14.11 1.74 4.55
N VAL A 247 -13.16 1.51 3.65
CA VAL A 247 -13.36 0.70 2.43
C VAL A 247 -13.03 -0.78 2.59
N LYS A 248 -12.65 -1.22 3.81
CA LYS A 248 -12.41 -2.64 4.12
C LYS A 248 -13.56 -3.58 3.77
N PRO A 249 -14.87 -3.21 3.87
CA PRO A 249 -15.95 -4.07 3.40
C PRO A 249 -15.93 -4.34 1.88
N VAL A 250 -15.29 -3.46 1.09
CA VAL A 250 -15.15 -3.57 -0.37
C VAL A 250 -13.87 -4.32 -0.75
N PHE A 251 -12.75 -3.98 -0.11
CA PHE A 251 -11.44 -4.53 -0.48
C PHE A 251 -11.00 -5.75 0.35
N GLY A 252 -11.62 -5.95 1.51
CA GLY A 252 -11.19 -6.88 2.56
C GLY A 252 -10.10 -6.30 3.47
N GLU A 253 -9.77 -7.07 4.51
CA GLU A 253 -8.71 -6.75 5.46
C GLU A 253 -7.37 -7.40 5.07
N SER A 254 -6.30 -6.64 5.21
CA SER A 254 -4.91 -7.03 4.99
C SER A 254 -4.03 -6.19 5.94
N PHE A 255 -2.74 -6.52 6.09
CA PHE A 255 -1.89 -5.72 6.98
C PHE A 255 -1.69 -4.30 6.43
N THR A 256 -1.55 -4.11 5.12
CA THR A 256 -1.45 -2.78 4.51
C THR A 256 -2.78 -2.23 3.98
N SER A 257 -3.92 -2.53 4.63
CA SER A 257 -5.25 -2.03 4.20
C SER A 257 -5.36 -0.52 4.15
N GLN A 258 -4.55 0.23 4.91
CA GLN A 258 -4.54 1.69 4.86
C GLN A 258 -4.16 2.24 3.47
N ALA A 259 -3.43 1.46 2.66
CA ALA A 259 -3.17 1.83 1.28
C ALA A 259 -4.45 1.87 0.43
N PHE A 260 -5.42 0.99 0.68
CA PHE A 260 -6.74 1.06 0.02
C PHE A 260 -7.56 2.24 0.50
N GLU A 261 -7.52 2.58 1.79
CA GLU A 261 -8.21 3.76 2.33
C GLU A 261 -7.71 5.04 1.64
N MET A 262 -6.39 5.21 1.53
CA MET A 262 -5.78 6.34 0.84
C MET A 262 -6.06 6.34 -0.66
N TYR A 263 -6.01 5.20 -1.32
CA TYR A 263 -6.36 5.08 -2.75
C TYR A 263 -7.81 5.46 -3.01
N ALA A 264 -8.75 4.93 -2.22
CA ALA A 264 -10.17 5.22 -2.36
C ALA A 264 -10.48 6.70 -2.09
N ALA A 265 -9.85 7.31 -1.09
CA ALA A 265 -9.95 8.74 -0.82
C ALA A 265 -9.42 9.57 -2.01
N ALA A 266 -8.25 9.24 -2.54
CA ALA A 266 -7.65 9.94 -3.68
C ALA A 266 -8.51 9.85 -4.95
N VAL A 267 -9.06 8.67 -5.27
CA VAL A 267 -9.96 8.48 -6.42
C VAL A 267 -11.24 9.31 -6.25
N LYS A 268 -11.89 9.22 -5.09
CA LYS A 268 -13.12 9.97 -4.81
C LYS A 268 -12.89 11.48 -4.83
N MET A 269 -11.76 11.95 -4.30
CA MET A 269 -11.38 13.36 -4.28
C MET A 269 -11.14 13.89 -5.70
N GLN A 270 -10.40 13.15 -6.54
CA GLN A 270 -10.18 13.51 -7.95
C GLN A 270 -11.48 13.63 -8.74
N ARG A 271 -12.48 12.81 -8.41
CA ARG A 271 -13.82 12.81 -9.03
C ARG A 271 -14.79 13.83 -8.41
N GLY A 272 -14.39 14.55 -7.36
CA GLY A 272 -15.25 15.51 -6.66
C GLY A 272 -16.42 14.88 -5.90
N LEU A 273 -16.24 13.65 -5.40
CA LEU A 273 -17.29 12.86 -4.75
C LEU A 273 -17.28 12.97 -3.22
N ILE A 274 -16.26 13.60 -2.65
CA ILE A 274 -16.06 13.77 -1.19
C ILE A 274 -15.55 15.18 -0.89
N ALA A 275 -15.48 15.51 0.39
CA ALA A 275 -15.00 16.80 0.88
C ALA A 275 -13.55 17.11 0.49
N ASP A 276 -13.20 18.39 0.59
CA ASP A 276 -11.92 18.92 0.15
C ASP A 276 -10.77 18.59 1.11
N ASN A 277 -11.03 18.30 2.39
CA ASN A 277 -10.01 17.84 3.33
C ASN A 277 -10.45 16.56 4.06
N ILE A 278 -9.60 15.54 4.01
CA ILE A 278 -9.86 14.21 4.55
C ILE A 278 -8.76 13.83 5.53
N LEU A 279 -9.16 13.38 6.71
CA LEU A 279 -8.30 12.74 7.69
C LEU A 279 -8.53 11.22 7.65
N LEU A 280 -7.50 10.48 7.26
CA LEU A 280 -7.47 9.03 7.35
C LEU A 280 -6.74 8.61 8.63
N THR A 281 -7.38 7.77 9.43
CA THR A 281 -6.81 7.25 10.67
C THR A 281 -6.70 5.73 10.61
N ASN A 282 -5.58 5.17 11.05
CA ASN A 282 -5.43 3.74 11.29
C ASN A 282 -5.06 3.51 12.76
N HIS A 283 -5.85 2.71 13.46
CA HIS A 283 -5.53 2.22 14.79
C HIS A 283 -5.14 0.74 14.68
N TYR A 284 -3.87 0.43 14.94
CA TYR A 284 -3.37 -0.93 14.84
C TYR A 284 -3.03 -1.50 16.22
N ARG A 285 -3.74 -2.57 16.60
CA ARG A 285 -3.56 -3.35 17.84
C ARG A 285 -3.57 -2.53 19.13
N GLY A 286 -4.18 -1.34 19.12
CA GLY A 286 -4.28 -0.46 20.28
C GLY A 286 -2.97 0.20 20.71
N THR A 287 -1.86 0.00 20.00
CA THR A 287 -0.56 0.62 20.30
C THR A 287 -0.16 1.62 19.23
N GLU A 288 -0.35 1.30 17.95
CA GLU A 288 0.07 2.19 16.87
C GLU A 288 -1.13 2.97 16.34
N THR A 289 -0.93 4.26 16.09
CA THR A 289 -1.90 5.11 15.40
C THR A 289 -1.20 5.88 14.29
N SER A 290 -1.77 5.87 13.09
CA SER A 290 -1.31 6.69 11.98
C SER A 290 -2.41 7.66 11.54
N LEU A 291 -2.00 8.87 11.16
CA LEU A 291 -2.87 9.93 10.68
C LEU A 291 -2.34 10.44 9.34
N ILE A 292 -3.18 10.44 8.30
CA ILE A 292 -2.83 10.94 6.97
C ILE A 292 -3.83 12.04 6.60
N PHE A 293 -3.31 13.24 6.42
CA PHE A 293 -4.08 14.42 6.04
C PHE A 293 -4.00 14.60 4.53
N LEU A 294 -5.12 14.45 3.83
CA LEU A 294 -5.26 14.66 2.39
C LEU A 294 -6.11 15.89 2.11
N SER A 295 -5.69 16.76 1.19
CA SER A 295 -6.54 17.83 0.68
C SER A 295 -6.68 17.75 -0.83
N LYS A 296 -7.75 18.34 -1.37
CA LYS A 296 -7.91 18.56 -2.80
C LYS A 296 -6.78 19.45 -3.34
N CYS A 297 -6.46 19.25 -4.61
CA CYS A 297 -5.43 20.01 -5.33
C CYS A 297 -5.96 21.30 -5.94
#